data_AF-A0A7S4PAL0-F1
#
_entry.id   AF-A0A7S4PAL0-F1
#
_cell.length_a   1.000
_cell.length_b   1.000
_cell.length_c   1.000
_cell.angle_alpha   90.00
_cell.angle_beta   90.00
_cell.angle_gamma   90.00
#
_symmetry.space_group_name_H-M   'P 1'
#
loop_
_entity.id
_entity.type
_entity.pdbx_description
1 polymer ?
#
loop_
_entity_poly.entity_id
_entity_poly.type
_entity_poly.pdbx_seq_one_letter_code
_entity_poly.pdbx_strand_id
1 'polypeptide(L)'
;SGYHANSGRHFTVEVEDDTGGVKKRKFRSRAHANPLADPQFEYPVSPDCVDWSVLYPELCGEAKTMPRPVEYADIGCGFGGLLVKLGERFPDKISIGVEIREKVASYVDQRIKALRNENKGRFQNISVVRTNAMKCIANFFVKGSLEKLFFCGCGF
;
A
#
# COMPACT_ATOMS: atom_id res chain seq x y z
N SER A 1 24.91 14.47 10.80
CA SER A 1 24.15 14.57 9.54
C SER A 1 22.99 13.60 9.62
N GLY A 2 21.83 14.08 10.10
CA GLY A 2 20.70 13.23 10.46
C GLY A 2 19.82 12.94 9.27
N TYR A 3 19.96 11.77 8.66
CA TYR A 3 19.01 11.28 7.67
C TYR A 3 17.67 11.04 8.37
N HIS A 4 16.66 11.86 8.08
CA HIS A 4 15.29 11.60 8.49
C HIS A 4 14.78 10.42 7.67
N ALA A 5 14.66 9.26 8.34
CA ALA A 5 13.98 8.09 7.80
C ALA A 5 12.56 8.51 7.43
N ASN A 6 12.21 8.35 6.17
CA ASN A 6 10.98 8.88 5.64
C ASN A 6 9.82 8.01 6.12
N SER A 7 9.08 8.51 7.11
CA SER A 7 7.80 7.92 7.50
C SER A 7 6.93 7.90 6.25
N GLY A 8 6.39 6.75 5.84
CA GLY A 8 5.50 6.59 4.69
C GLY A 8 4.18 7.39 4.76
N ARG A 9 4.14 8.55 5.42
CA ARG A 9 3.05 9.50 5.49
C ARG A 9 3.03 10.38 4.24
N HIS A 10 2.54 9.81 3.15
CA HIS A 10 1.78 10.58 2.16
C HIS A 10 0.37 9.99 2.06
N PHE A 11 -0.25 9.77 3.23
CA PHE A 11 -1.55 9.09 3.37
C PHE A 11 -2.63 9.87 4.12
N THR A 12 -2.45 11.16 4.36
CA THR A 12 -3.49 11.95 5.05
C THR A 12 -4.02 13.05 4.16
N VAL A 13 -4.95 12.67 3.27
CA VAL A 13 -6.10 13.54 3.05
C VAL A 13 -7.17 13.00 4.00
N GLU A 14 -7.36 13.68 5.12
CA GLU A 14 -8.55 13.48 5.94
C GLU A 14 -9.74 13.92 5.10
N VAL A 15 -10.52 12.96 4.61
CA VAL A 15 -11.82 13.24 4.03
C VAL A 15 -12.83 12.92 5.11
N GLU A 16 -13.28 13.94 5.84
CA GLU A 16 -14.42 13.83 6.74
C GLU A 16 -15.64 13.37 5.92
N ASP A 17 -16.25 12.24 6.30
CA ASP A 17 -17.54 11.81 5.77
C ASP A 17 -18.56 11.84 6.91
N ASP A 18 -19.45 12.83 6.87
CA ASP A 18 -20.58 12.98 7.79
C ASP A 18 -21.69 11.92 7.57
N THR A 19 -21.41 10.86 6.79
CA THR A 19 -22.36 9.77 6.50
C THR A 19 -21.69 8.41 6.27
N GLY A 20 -21.21 7.75 7.33
CA GLY A 20 -21.31 6.30 7.57
C GLY A 20 -20.79 5.26 6.53
N GLY A 21 -20.06 5.62 5.46
CA GLY A 21 -19.44 4.60 4.60
C GLY A 21 -18.71 5.12 3.36
N VAL A 22 -17.49 4.61 3.14
CA VAL A 22 -16.58 4.98 2.04
C VAL A 22 -17.15 4.53 0.68
N LYS A 23 -17.76 5.47 -0.06
CA LYS A 23 -18.35 5.21 -1.40
C LYS A 23 -17.32 5.37 -2.53
N LYS A 24 -17.06 4.29 -3.28
CA LYS A 24 -16.15 4.25 -4.47
C LYS A 24 -16.32 5.41 -5.44
N ARG A 25 -17.55 5.89 -5.65
CA ARG A 25 -17.89 6.99 -6.56
C ARG A 25 -17.15 8.30 -6.23
N LYS A 26 -16.86 8.58 -4.95
CA LYS A 26 -16.18 9.80 -4.51
C LYS A 26 -14.67 9.81 -4.80
N PHE A 27 -14.08 8.64 -5.08
CA PHE A 27 -12.62 8.46 -5.28
C PHE A 27 -12.20 8.27 -6.74
N ARG A 28 -13.12 8.48 -7.70
CA ARG A 28 -12.84 8.34 -9.13
C ARG A 28 -11.86 9.42 -9.58
N SER A 29 -10.68 9.03 -10.03
CA SER A 29 -9.73 9.89 -10.75
C SER A 29 -9.66 9.47 -12.22
N ARG A 30 -9.19 10.36 -13.11
CA ARG A 30 -8.91 9.99 -14.51
C ARG A 30 -7.88 8.83 -14.51
N ALA A 31 -8.07 7.85 -15.39
CA ALA A 31 -7.17 6.70 -15.53
C ALA A 31 -5.75 7.14 -15.93
N HIS A 32 -5.63 8.30 -16.56
CA HIS A 32 -4.39 8.86 -17.08
C HIS A 32 -3.83 9.89 -16.11
N ALA A 33 -3.21 9.43 -15.01
CA ALA A 33 -2.16 10.23 -14.40
C ALA A 33 -0.93 10.09 -15.31
N ASN A 34 -0.36 11.20 -15.78
CA ASN A 34 0.90 11.13 -16.53
C ASN A 34 1.97 10.54 -15.57
N PRO A 35 2.55 9.35 -15.85
CA PRO A 35 3.55 8.73 -14.98
C PRO A 35 4.80 9.58 -14.78
N LEU A 36 5.03 10.56 -15.67
CA LEU A 36 6.14 11.50 -15.66
C LEU A 36 5.75 12.90 -15.14
N ALA A 37 4.46 13.20 -14.99
CA ALA A 37 4.06 14.40 -14.24
C ALA A 37 4.28 14.05 -12.78
N ASP A 38 5.25 14.71 -12.15
CA ASP A 38 5.76 14.36 -10.83
C ASP A 38 4.94 15.06 -9.73
N PRO A 39 4.02 14.38 -9.02
CA PRO A 39 3.98 14.58 -7.58
C PRO A 39 5.33 14.14 -7.05
N GLN A 40 5.97 14.94 -6.20
CA GLN A 40 7.27 14.63 -5.62
C GLN A 40 7.15 13.39 -4.71
N PHE A 41 7.22 12.21 -5.32
CA PHE A 41 7.24 10.93 -4.62
C PHE A 41 8.61 10.75 -3.99
N GLU A 42 8.61 10.46 -2.69
CA GLU A 42 9.84 10.10 -2.00
C GLU A 42 10.00 8.58 -2.06
N TYR A 43 11.14 8.14 -2.61
CA TYR A 43 11.47 6.73 -2.73
C TYR A 43 12.51 6.36 -1.67
N PRO A 44 12.42 5.15 -1.09
CA PRO A 44 13.49 4.64 -0.26
C PRO A 44 14.78 4.52 -1.07
N VAL A 45 15.92 4.76 -0.42
CA VAL A 45 17.24 4.61 -1.04
C VAL A 45 17.65 3.13 -1.16
N SER A 46 17.13 2.28 -0.28
CA SER A 46 17.30 0.83 -0.27
C SER A 46 16.14 0.16 0.48
N PRO A 47 15.94 -1.17 0.33
CA PRO A 47 14.90 -1.91 1.05
C PRO A 47 14.96 -1.78 2.57
N ASP A 48 16.16 -1.61 3.14
CA ASP A 48 16.37 -1.45 4.59
C ASP A 48 15.87 -0.10 5.11
N CYS A 49 15.65 0.87 4.23
CA CYS A 49 15.16 2.20 4.58
C CYS A 49 13.64 2.32 4.54
N VAL A 50 12.91 1.24 4.24
CA VAL A 50 11.45 1.26 4.22
C VAL A 50 10.91 1.07 5.63
N ASP A 51 10.20 2.06 6.14
CA ASP A 51 9.47 1.94 7.40
C ASP A 51 8.14 1.18 7.20
N TRP A 52 8.22 -0.14 7.30
CA TRP A 52 7.06 -1.03 7.20
C TRP A 52 6.09 -0.92 8.37
N SER A 53 6.52 -0.36 9.51
CA SER A 53 5.68 -0.28 10.71
C SER A 53 4.46 0.63 10.52
N VAL A 54 4.56 1.59 9.59
CA VAL A 54 3.43 2.45 9.18
C VAL A 54 2.34 1.65 8.45
N LEU A 55 2.74 0.68 7.63
CA LEU A 55 1.83 -0.09 6.78
C LEU A 55 1.30 -1.35 7.48
N TYR A 56 2.13 -1.95 8.34
CA TYR A 56 1.88 -3.21 9.05
C TYR A 56 2.14 -3.06 10.57
N PRO A 57 1.41 -2.17 11.28
CA PRO A 57 1.70 -1.87 12.68
C PRO A 57 1.57 -3.09 13.60
N GLU A 58 0.52 -3.90 13.43
CA GLU A 58 0.32 -5.11 14.27
C GLU A 58 1.38 -6.19 14.01
N LEU A 59 1.86 -6.33 12.77
CA LEU A 59 2.91 -7.32 12.47
C LEU A 59 4.28 -6.88 12.98
N CYS A 60 4.57 -5.57 12.94
CA CYS A 60 5.84 -5.05 13.39
C CYS A 60 5.97 -4.98 14.92
N GLY A 61 4.84 -4.84 15.61
CA GLY A 61 4.79 -4.66 17.06
C GLY A 61 5.62 -3.46 17.53
N GLU A 62 6.03 -3.50 18.79
CA GLU A 62 6.82 -2.43 19.43
C GLU A 62 8.24 -2.29 18.84
N ALA A 63 8.80 -3.39 18.34
CA ALA A 63 10.13 -3.41 17.75
C ALA A 63 10.20 -2.67 16.40
N LYS A 64 9.04 -2.35 15.78
CA LYS A 64 8.95 -1.73 14.44
C LYS A 64 9.66 -2.54 13.35
N THR A 65 9.78 -3.84 13.53
CA THR A 65 10.47 -4.75 12.60
C THR A 65 9.52 -5.77 12.03
N MET A 66 9.55 -5.94 10.71
CA MET A 66 8.74 -6.95 10.06
C MET A 66 9.20 -8.37 10.44
N PRO A 67 8.26 -9.30 10.70
CA PRO A 67 8.61 -10.70 11.02
C PRO A 67 9.10 -11.48 9.79
N ARG A 68 8.80 -10.98 8.59
CA ARG A 68 9.23 -11.51 7.29
C ARG A 68 9.11 -10.40 6.23
N PRO A 69 9.86 -10.46 5.12
CA PRO A 69 9.73 -9.47 4.06
C PRO A 69 8.38 -9.58 3.35
N VAL A 70 8.06 -8.57 2.54
CA VAL A 70 6.89 -8.63 1.64
C VAL A 70 7.13 -9.68 0.57
N GLU A 71 6.13 -10.54 0.36
CA GLU A 71 6.18 -11.71 -0.53
C GLU A 71 5.33 -11.53 -1.78
N TYR A 72 4.18 -10.85 -1.66
CA TYR A 72 3.28 -10.58 -2.79
C TYR A 72 3.17 -9.08 -3.07
N ALA A 73 3.25 -8.70 -4.33
CA ALA A 73 3.05 -7.32 -4.76
C ALA A 73 2.01 -7.23 -5.88
N ASP A 74 1.00 -6.38 -5.69
CA ASP A 74 -0.06 -6.06 -6.64
C ASP A 74 0.21 -4.68 -7.24
N ILE A 75 0.83 -4.65 -8.43
CA ILE A 75 1.26 -3.43 -9.12
C ILE A 75 0.09 -2.86 -9.92
N GLY A 76 -0.29 -1.64 -9.58
CA GLY A 76 -1.51 -1.02 -10.09
C GLY A 76 -2.76 -1.61 -9.42
N CYS A 77 -2.74 -1.80 -8.10
CA CYS A 77 -3.78 -2.56 -7.39
C CYS A 77 -5.21 -2.00 -7.53
N GLY A 78 -5.38 -0.79 -8.06
CA GLY A 78 -6.68 -0.15 -8.26
C GLY A 78 -7.43 -0.06 -6.94
N PHE A 79 -8.69 -0.48 -6.92
CA PHE A 79 -9.52 -0.46 -5.71
C PHE A 79 -9.24 -1.63 -4.73
N GLY A 80 -8.10 -2.32 -4.87
CA GLY A 80 -7.63 -3.34 -3.91
C GLY A 80 -8.44 -4.64 -3.92
N GLY A 81 -9.13 -4.95 -5.02
CA GLY A 81 -9.98 -6.14 -5.11
C GLY A 81 -9.20 -7.46 -4.99
N LEU A 82 -8.05 -7.55 -5.68
CA LEU A 82 -7.14 -8.69 -5.58
C LEU A 82 -6.47 -8.74 -4.21
N LEU A 83 -5.96 -7.59 -3.75
CA LEU A 83 -5.29 -7.47 -2.45
C LEU A 83 -6.14 -7.99 -1.28
N VAL A 84 -7.44 -7.68 -1.24
CA VAL A 84 -8.35 -8.21 -0.20
C VAL A 84 -8.45 -9.73 -0.26
N LYS A 85 -8.59 -10.31 -1.46
CA LYS A 85 -8.65 -11.77 -1.64
C LYS A 85 -7.35 -12.47 -1.23
N LEU A 86 -6.20 -11.84 -1.52
CA LEU A 86 -4.89 -12.34 -1.07
C LEU A 86 -4.82 -12.37 0.45
N GLY A 87 -5.28 -11.31 1.11
CA GLY A 87 -5.34 -11.23 2.58
C GLY A 87 -6.18 -12.32 3.22
N GLU A 88 -7.32 -12.66 2.61
CA GLU A 88 -8.20 -13.73 3.10
C GLU A 88 -7.61 -15.12 2.86
N ARG A 89 -7.00 -15.34 1.70
CA ARG A 89 -6.57 -16.67 1.26
C ARG A 89 -5.20 -17.09 1.77
N PHE A 90 -4.30 -16.12 2.00
CA PHE A 90 -2.93 -16.34 2.41
C PHE A 90 -2.58 -15.49 3.65
N PRO A 91 -3.17 -15.77 4.82
CA PRO A 91 -2.98 -14.97 6.03
C PRO A 91 -1.52 -14.97 6.54
N ASP A 92 -0.74 -15.98 6.16
CA ASP A 92 0.67 -16.14 6.45
C ASP A 92 1.59 -15.35 5.51
N LYS A 93 1.07 -14.85 4.37
CA LYS A 93 1.83 -14.13 3.36
C LYS A 93 1.61 -12.63 3.46
N ILE A 94 2.70 -11.87 3.42
CA ILE A 94 2.62 -10.40 3.45
C ILE A 94 2.47 -9.88 2.03
N SER A 95 1.35 -9.19 1.78
CA SER A 95 1.00 -8.64 0.48
C SER A 95 0.92 -7.12 0.49
N ILE A 96 1.40 -6.48 -0.56
CA ILE A 96 1.30 -5.02 -0.74
C ILE A 96 0.64 -4.65 -2.07
N GLY A 97 -0.29 -3.70 -2.03
CA GLY A 97 -0.77 -3.00 -3.21
C GLY A 97 0.09 -1.78 -3.52
N VAL A 98 0.44 -1.59 -4.77
CA VAL A 98 1.13 -0.38 -5.25
C VAL A 98 0.19 0.38 -6.18
N GLU A 99 -0.12 1.62 -5.86
CA GLU A 99 -1.01 2.45 -6.69
C GLU A 99 -0.48 3.87 -6.82
N ILE A 100 -0.42 4.38 -8.05
CA ILE A 100 0.12 5.71 -8.32
C ILE A 100 -0.90 6.81 -8.04
N ARG A 101 -2.19 6.52 -8.18
CA ARG A 101 -3.29 7.49 -8.03
C ARG A 101 -3.64 7.69 -6.55
N GLU A 102 -3.39 8.89 -6.06
CA GLU A 102 -3.62 9.28 -4.66
C GLU A 102 -5.01 8.93 -4.11
N LYS A 103 -6.07 9.33 -4.82
CA LYS A 103 -7.45 9.06 -4.40
C LYS A 103 -7.75 7.56 -4.32
N VAL A 104 -7.19 6.78 -5.23
CA VAL A 104 -7.41 5.34 -5.27
C VAL A 104 -6.61 4.64 -4.16
N ALA A 105 -5.36 5.03 -3.95
CA ALA A 105 -4.54 4.52 -2.85
C ALA A 105 -5.17 4.85 -1.48
N SER A 106 -5.63 6.09 -1.28
CA SER A 106 -6.33 6.50 -0.05
C SER A 106 -7.62 5.71 0.18
N TYR A 107 -8.41 5.45 -0.87
CA TYR A 107 -9.58 4.58 -0.76
C TYR A 107 -9.22 3.17 -0.29
N VAL A 108 -8.15 2.57 -0.86
CA VAL A 108 -7.72 1.22 -0.48
C VAL A 108 -7.21 1.18 0.96
N ASP A 109 -6.46 2.18 1.38
CA ASP A 109 -5.98 2.31 2.77
C ASP A 109 -7.16 2.37 3.76
N GLN A 110 -8.13 3.26 3.52
CA GLN A 110 -9.35 3.35 4.34
C GLN A 110 -10.13 2.04 4.34
N ARG A 111 -10.24 1.38 3.18
CA ARG A 111 -10.91 0.07 3.06
C ARG A 111 -10.22 -1.01 3.89
N ILE A 112 -8.88 -1.07 3.86
CA ILE A 112 -8.11 -2.05 4.65
C ILE A 112 -8.26 -1.77 6.15
N LYS A 113 -8.19 -0.50 6.57
CA LYS A 113 -8.42 -0.09 7.96
C LYS A 113 -9.81 -0.48 8.45
N ALA A 114 -10.85 -0.23 7.65
CA ALA A 114 -12.22 -0.66 7.97
C ALA A 114 -12.30 -2.19 8.12
N LEU A 115 -11.70 -2.95 7.20
CA LEU A 115 -11.68 -4.42 7.26
C LEU A 115 -10.96 -4.96 8.50
N ARG A 116 -9.84 -4.34 8.91
CA ARG A 116 -9.12 -4.69 10.15
C ARG A 116 -9.96 -4.42 11.40
N ASN A 117 -10.69 -3.31 11.42
CA ASN A 117 -11.59 -2.95 12.53
C ASN A 117 -12.81 -3.89 12.61
N GLU A 118 -13.42 -4.22 11.47
CA GLU A 118 -14.56 -5.13 11.39
C GLU A 118 -14.17 -6.57 11.75
N ASN A 119 -12.95 -7.00 11.39
CA ASN A 119 -12.46 -8.36 11.58
C ASN A 119 -11.19 -8.36 12.42
N LYS A 120 -11.34 -8.34 13.75
CA LYS A 120 -10.21 -8.36 14.69
C LYS A 120 -9.24 -9.52 14.37
N GLY A 121 -7.96 -9.18 14.17
CA GLY A 121 -6.89 -10.14 13.86
C GLY A 121 -6.81 -10.59 12.39
N ARG A 122 -7.69 -10.14 11.50
CA ARG A 122 -7.62 -10.42 10.05
C ARG A 122 -7.14 -9.20 9.28
N PHE A 123 -6.67 -9.41 8.04
CA PHE A 123 -6.20 -8.37 7.12
C PHE A 123 -4.99 -7.54 7.61
N GLN A 124 -4.28 -8.04 8.62
CA GLN A 124 -3.04 -7.42 9.11
C GLN A 124 -1.86 -7.67 8.17
N ASN A 125 -1.99 -8.64 7.27
CA ASN A 125 -0.99 -9.03 6.27
C ASN A 125 -1.09 -8.28 4.94
N ILE A 126 -2.08 -7.40 4.78
CA ILE A 126 -2.26 -6.60 3.55
C ILE A 126 -2.14 -5.12 3.84
N SER A 127 -1.52 -4.36 2.93
CA SER A 127 -1.47 -2.90 2.99
C SER A 127 -1.30 -2.31 1.59
N VAL A 128 -1.38 -0.99 1.46
CA VAL A 128 -1.19 -0.28 0.19
C VAL A 128 -0.14 0.82 0.34
N VAL A 129 0.71 0.99 -0.67
CA VAL A 129 1.67 2.09 -0.80
C VAL A 129 1.32 2.94 -2.02
N ARG A 130 1.30 4.27 -1.84
CA ARG A 130 1.18 5.19 -2.96
C ARG A 130 2.57 5.48 -3.51
N THR A 131 2.89 4.94 -4.68
CA THR A 131 4.17 5.21 -5.34
C THR A 131 4.11 4.90 -6.83
N ASN A 132 5.03 5.47 -7.62
CA ASN A 132 5.18 5.09 -9.02
C ASN A 132 6.04 3.82 -9.12
N ALA A 133 5.38 2.71 -9.45
CA ALA A 133 6.04 1.42 -9.64
C ALA A 133 7.12 1.44 -10.74
N MET A 134 7.04 2.36 -11.69
CA MET A 134 7.97 2.46 -12.82
C MET A 134 9.28 3.19 -12.49
N LYS A 135 9.40 3.86 -11.34
CA LYS A 135 10.62 4.60 -10.96
C LYS A 135 11.57 3.74 -10.12
N CYS A 136 11.28 3.57 -8.82
CA CYS A 136 12.20 2.92 -7.88
C CYS A 136 11.53 1.83 -7.03
N ILE A 137 10.64 1.03 -7.62
CA ILE A 137 9.96 -0.03 -6.87
C ILE A 137 10.92 -1.11 -6.35
N ALA A 138 12.03 -1.35 -7.04
CA ALA A 138 13.06 -2.28 -6.61
C ALA A 138 13.66 -1.91 -5.24
N ASN A 139 13.65 -0.61 -4.88
CA ASN A 139 14.16 -0.14 -3.59
C ASN A 139 13.21 -0.44 -2.43
N PHE A 140 11.99 -0.94 -2.69
CA PHE A 140 11.10 -1.36 -1.62
C PHE A 140 11.37 -2.79 -1.17
N PHE A 141 11.85 -3.67 -2.05
CA PHE A 141 11.86 -5.10 -1.80
C PHE A 141 13.27 -5.66 -1.66
N VAL A 142 13.47 -6.48 -0.63
CA VAL A 142 14.71 -7.24 -0.47
C VAL A 142 14.87 -8.18 -1.67
N LYS A 143 16.11 -8.34 -2.15
CA LYS A 143 16.40 -9.18 -3.32
C LYS A 143 15.86 -10.61 -3.11
N GLY A 144 15.01 -11.06 -4.03
CA GLY A 144 14.43 -12.40 -3.99
C GLY A 144 13.32 -12.61 -2.95
N SER A 145 12.82 -11.54 -2.30
CA SER A 145 11.74 -11.69 -1.32
C SER A 145 10.37 -11.92 -1.95
N LEU A 146 10.15 -11.42 -3.17
CA LEU A 146 8.87 -11.55 -3.85
C LEU A 146 8.69 -12.95 -4.43
N GLU A 147 7.66 -13.64 -3.99
CA GLU A 147 7.21 -14.90 -4.57
C GLU A 147 6.26 -14.68 -5.76
N LYS A 148 5.41 -13.66 -5.69
CA LYS A 148 4.40 -13.37 -6.71
C LYS A 148 4.28 -11.88 -6.95
N LEU A 149 4.32 -11.51 -8.22
CA LEU A 149 4.14 -10.14 -8.70
C LEU A 149 2.97 -10.13 -9.67
N PHE A 150 1.95 -9.33 -9.35
CA PHE A 150 0.75 -9.17 -10.17
C PHE A 150 0.80 -7.81 -10.85
N PHE A 151 0.50 -7.77 -12.14
CA PHE A 151 0.32 -6.52 -12.88
C PHE A 151 -1.16 -6.43 -13.28
N CYS A 152 -1.92 -5.62 -12.55
CA CYS A 152 -3.33 -5.40 -12.83
C CYS A 152 -3.51 -3.99 -13.40
N GLY A 153 -3.27 -3.83 -14.71
CA GLY A 153 -3.69 -2.62 -15.41
C GLY A 153 -5.20 -2.43 -15.31
N CYS A 154 -5.67 -1.18 -15.17
CA CYS A 154 -7.07 -0.88 -15.44
C CYS A 154 -7.33 -1.31 -16.89
N GLY A 155 -8.21 -2.30 -17.10
CA GLY A 155 -8.64 -2.69 -18.44
C GLY A 155 -9.08 -1.44 -19.20
N PHE A 156 -8.63 -1.35 -20.45
CA PHE A 156 -9.08 -0.36 -21.43
C PHE A 156 -10.59 -0.40 -21.59
#